data_AF-A0A6M0F0X3-F1
#
_entry.id   AF-A0A6M0F0X3-F1
#
_cell.length_a   1.000
_cell.length_b   1.000
_cell.length_c   1.000
_cell.angle_alpha   90.00
_cell.angle_beta   90.00
_cell.angle_gamma   90.00
#
_symmetry.space_group_name_H-M   'P 1'
#
loop_
_entity.id
_entity.type
_entity.pdbx_description
1 polymer ?
#
loop_
_entity_poly.entity_id
_entity_poly.type
_entity_poly.pdbx_seq_one_letter_code
_entity_poly.pdbx_strand_id
1 'polypeptide(L)'
;MTVDQIKQKTQAVVLEMLPGVSSEELSDDRDIFSLGLDSVNAMNLIFGLQDAFEIQFATSEISFENFRTVSGIVELIKRKQEELQW
;
A
#
# COMPACT_ATOMS: atom_id res chain seq x y z
N MET A 1 -14.16 1.21 5.52
CA MET A 1 -14.34 1.51 4.07
C MET A 1 -14.72 0.23 3.34
N THR A 2 -15.24 0.27 2.10
CA THR A 2 -15.37 -0.96 1.30
C THR A 2 -14.00 -1.42 0.78
N VAL A 3 -13.86 -2.69 0.40
CA VAL A 3 -12.61 -3.22 -0.16
C VAL A 3 -12.19 -2.45 -1.42
N ASP A 4 -13.15 -2.14 -2.31
CA ASP A 4 -12.88 -1.36 -3.52
C ASP A 4 -12.35 0.04 -3.21
N GLN A 5 -12.88 0.71 -2.18
CA GLN A 5 -12.40 2.02 -1.74
C GLN A 5 -10.98 1.95 -1.17
N ILE A 6 -10.67 0.90 -0.39
CA ILE A 6 -9.31 0.68 0.13
C ILE A 6 -8.37 0.48 -1.04
N LYS A 7 -8.72 -0.42 -1.98
CA LYS A 7 -7.92 -0.70 -3.17
C LYS A 7 -7.65 0.56 -3.99
N GLN A 8 -8.67 1.33 -4.36
CA GLN A 8 -8.50 2.55 -5.16
C GLN A 8 -7.58 3.56 -4.48
N LYS A 9 -7.74 3.75 -3.17
CA LYS A 9 -6.90 4.67 -2.39
C LYS A 9 -5.47 4.16 -2.26
N THR A 10 -5.28 2.85 -2.03
CA THR A 10 -3.96 2.21 -2.03
C THR A 10 -3.25 2.37 -3.37
N GLN A 11 -3.95 2.12 -4.49
CA GLN A 11 -3.40 2.30 -5.83
C GLN A 11 -2.95 3.74 -6.08
N ALA A 12 -3.75 4.74 -5.66
CA ALA A 12 -3.38 6.14 -5.77
C ALA A 12 -2.06 6.44 -5.05
N VAL A 13 -1.91 6.01 -3.79
CA VAL A 13 -0.68 6.22 -3.02
C VAL A 13 0.51 5.49 -3.66
N VAL A 14 0.32 4.27 -4.17
CA VAL A 14 1.40 3.52 -4.84
C VAL A 14 1.85 4.21 -6.14
N LEU A 15 0.91 4.71 -6.94
CA LEU A 15 1.23 5.40 -8.20
C LEU A 15 1.97 6.73 -7.98
N GLU A 16 1.70 7.43 -6.87
CA GLU A 16 2.47 8.62 -6.49
C GLU A 16 3.96 8.32 -6.25
N MET A 17 4.29 7.08 -5.88
CA MET A 17 5.67 6.63 -5.62
C MET A 17 6.37 6.07 -6.88
N LEU A 18 5.63 5.86 -7.96
CA LEU A 18 6.08 5.21 -9.19
C LEU A 18 5.91 6.13 -10.41
N PRO A 19 6.73 7.18 -10.55
CA PRO A 19 6.62 8.10 -11.66
C PRO A 19 6.80 7.38 -13.00
N GLY A 20 5.84 7.55 -13.91
CA GLY A 20 5.87 6.92 -15.23
C GLY A 20 5.21 5.54 -15.30
N VAL A 21 4.67 5.02 -14.20
CA VAL A 21 3.82 3.82 -14.19
C VAL A 21 2.35 4.23 -14.26
N SER A 22 1.61 3.63 -15.19
CA SER A 22 0.17 3.85 -15.31
C SER A 22 -0.65 2.92 -14.40
N SER A 23 -1.90 3.29 -14.13
CA SER A 23 -2.85 2.42 -13.40
C SER A 23 -3.07 1.07 -14.08
N GLU A 24 -2.97 1.03 -15.41
CA GLU A 24 -3.13 -0.17 -16.23
C GLU A 24 -1.94 -1.12 -16.06
N GLU A 25 -0.75 -0.59 -15.80
CA GLU A 25 0.45 -1.38 -15.55
C GLU A 25 0.53 -1.92 -14.11
N LEU A 26 -0.13 -1.23 -13.18
CA LEU A 26 -0.23 -1.59 -11.77
C LEU A 26 -1.38 -2.60 -11.54
N SER A 27 -1.11 -3.88 -11.81
CA SER A 27 -2.02 -4.96 -11.42
C SER A 27 -1.92 -5.27 -9.92
N ASP A 28 -3.01 -5.75 -9.32
CA ASP A 28 -3.11 -5.98 -7.88
C ASP A 28 -2.00 -6.87 -7.30
N ASP A 29 -1.62 -7.93 -8.02
CA ASP A 29 -0.64 -8.93 -7.58
C ASP A 29 0.77 -8.70 -8.16
N ARG A 30 0.99 -7.56 -8.86
CA ARG A 30 2.28 -7.24 -9.44
C ARG A 30 3.23 -6.77 -8.35
N ASP A 31 4.47 -7.24 -8.43
CA ASP A 31 5.55 -6.79 -7.55
C ASP A 31 5.88 -5.32 -7.86
N ILE A 32 5.57 -4.41 -6.93
CA ILE A 32 5.76 -2.98 -7.13
C ILE A 32 7.24 -2.56 -7.10
N PHE A 33 8.12 -3.37 -6.49
CA PHE A 33 9.57 -3.16 -6.56
C PHE A 33 10.10 -3.45 -7.97
N SER A 34 9.48 -4.41 -8.68
CA SER A 34 9.79 -4.66 -10.09
C SER A 34 9.35 -3.53 -11.02
N LEU A 35 8.45 -2.65 -10.55
CA LEU A 35 7.98 -1.47 -11.27
C LEU A 35 8.86 -0.22 -11.05
N GLY A 36 9.92 -0.34 -10.24
CA GLY A 36 10.86 0.76 -9.98
C GLY A 36 10.72 1.40 -8.59
N LEU A 37 9.96 0.79 -7.67
CA LEU A 37 9.94 1.26 -6.29
C LEU A 37 11.29 0.99 -5.62
N ASP A 38 11.95 2.05 -5.16
CA ASP A 38 13.21 1.96 -4.41
C ASP A 38 12.98 2.03 -2.89
N SER A 39 14.05 1.86 -2.11
CA SER A 39 13.98 1.84 -0.65
C SER A 39 13.55 3.17 -0.03
N VAL A 40 13.82 4.31 -0.68
CA VAL A 40 13.43 5.63 -0.16
C VAL A 40 11.92 5.82 -0.38
N ASN A 41 11.45 5.52 -1.58
CA ASN A 41 10.04 5.59 -1.92
C ASN A 41 9.20 4.52 -1.20
N ALA A 42 9.78 3.37 -0.84
CA ALA A 42 9.11 2.39 0.00
C ALA A 42 8.80 2.94 1.40
N MET A 43 9.71 3.72 1.99
CA MET A 43 9.43 4.40 3.26
C MET A 43 8.37 5.49 3.12
N ASN A 44 8.42 6.27 2.03
CA ASN A 44 7.39 7.28 1.73
C ASN A 44 6.01 6.65 1.48
N LEU A 45 5.96 5.49 0.82
CA LEU A 45 4.74 4.70 0.64
C LEU A 45 4.12 4.34 1.98
N ILE A 46 4.92 3.84 2.93
CA ILE A 46 4.45 3.50 4.28
C ILE A 46 3.83 4.72 4.95
N PHE A 47 4.51 5.87 4.93
CA PHE A 47 3.98 7.11 5.51
C PHE A 47 2.70 7.59 4.81
N GLY A 48 2.67 7.55 3.48
CA GLY A 48 1.50 7.92 2.69
C GLY A 48 0.29 7.04 2.98
N LEU A 49 0.49 5.73 3.18
CA LEU A 49 -0.58 4.81 3.57
C LEU A 49 -1.07 5.07 4.99
N GLN A 50 -0.18 5.36 5.94
CA GLN A 50 -0.59 5.70 7.31
C GLN A 50 -1.43 6.97 7.35
N ASP A 51 -1.03 8.01 6.62
CA ASP A 51 -1.77 9.28 6.52
C ASP A 51 -3.10 9.07 5.78
N ALA A 52 -3.07 8.41 4.63
CA ALA A 52 -4.25 8.14 3.82
C ALA A 52 -5.33 7.35 4.58
N PHE A 53 -4.96 6.43 5.47
CA PHE A 53 -5.93 5.57 6.16
C PHE A 53 -6.10 5.90 7.64
N GLU A 54 -5.39 6.91 8.16
CA GLU A 54 -5.36 7.28 9.58
C GLU A 54 -5.00 6.08 10.48
N ILE A 55 -4.02 5.28 10.04
CA ILE A 55 -3.53 4.07 10.74
C ILE A 55 -2.05 4.17 11.09
N GLN A 56 -1.58 3.30 11.98
CA GLN A 56 -0.16 3.17 12.32
C GLN A 56 0.27 1.71 12.17
N PHE A 57 1.34 1.45 11.40
CA PHE A 57 1.90 0.11 11.27
C PHE A 57 2.91 -0.16 12.38
N ALA A 58 2.84 -1.34 12.98
CA ALA A 58 3.91 -1.82 13.85
C ALA A 58 5.14 -2.17 13.01
N THR A 59 6.33 -2.05 13.60
CA THR A 59 7.59 -2.41 12.91
C THR A 59 7.58 -3.83 12.37
N SER A 60 6.91 -4.77 13.06
CA SER A 60 6.77 -6.17 12.61
C SER A 60 5.88 -6.34 11.38
N GLU A 61 5.00 -5.37 11.09
CA GLU A 61 4.13 -5.37 9.92
C GLU A 61 4.80 -4.74 8.70
N ILE A 62 5.83 -3.91 8.92
CA ILE A 62 6.67 -3.33 7.86
C ILE A 62 7.61 -4.40 7.34
N SER A 63 7.12 -5.21 6.40
CA SER A 63 7.85 -6.32 5.79
C SER A 63 7.72 -6.29 4.27
N PHE A 64 8.69 -6.90 3.57
CA PHE A 64 8.62 -7.02 2.12
C PHE A 64 7.34 -7.71 1.66
N GLU A 65 6.91 -8.78 2.34
CA GLU A 65 5.72 -9.54 1.96
C GLU A 65 4.44 -8.69 1.98
N ASN A 66 4.24 -7.88 3.03
CA ASN A 66 3.05 -7.04 3.16
C ASN A 66 3.02 -5.89 2.15
N PHE A 67 4.18 -5.39 1.73
CA PHE A 67 4.31 -4.22 0.87
C PHE A 67 4.74 -4.54 -0.57
N ARG A 68 4.83 -5.84 -0.94
CA ARG A 68 5.26 -6.27 -2.28
C ARG A 68 4.24 -5.95 -3.37
N THR A 69 2.95 -6.03 -3.05
CA THR A 69 1.84 -5.96 -4.01
C THR A 69 0.71 -5.09 -3.47
N VAL A 70 -0.14 -4.57 -4.35
CA VAL A 70 -1.34 -3.82 -3.92
C VAL A 70 -2.27 -4.72 -3.12
N SER A 71 -2.47 -5.98 -3.52
CA SER A 71 -3.27 -6.96 -2.77
C SER A 71 -2.79 -7.12 -1.33
N GLY A 72 -1.48 -7.28 -1.13
CA GLY A 72 -0.89 -7.42 0.21
C GLY A 72 -1.10 -6.18 1.08
N ILE A 73 -0.95 -4.98 0.50
CA ILE A 73 -1.17 -3.72 1.21
C ILE A 73 -2.64 -3.56 1.59
N VAL A 74 -3.56 -3.88 0.67
CA VAL A 74 -5.01 -3.82 0.93
C VAL A 74 -5.41 -4.76 2.07
N GLU A 75 -4.88 -5.99 2.09
CA GLU A 75 -5.14 -6.95 3.16
C GLU A 75 -4.61 -6.45 4.51
N LEU A 76 -3.40 -5.89 4.55
CA LEU A 76 -2.83 -5.29 5.75
C LEU A 76 -3.70 -4.13 6.27
N ILE A 77 -4.11 -3.19 5.41
CA ILE A 77 -4.94 -2.05 5.79
C ILE A 77 -6.30 -2.51 6.31
N LYS A 78 -6.90 -3.50 5.66
CA LYS A 78 -8.18 -4.06 6.10
C LYS A 78 -8.08 -4.59 7.53
N ARG A 79 -7.05 -5.39 7.83
CA ARG A 79 -6.79 -5.91 9.17
C ARG A 79 -6.62 -4.75 10.19
N LYS A 80 -5.89 -3.69 9.82
CA LYS A 80 -5.73 -2.51 10.68
C LYS A 80 -7.04 -1.78 10.97
N GLN A 81 -7.90 -1.61 9.97
CA GLN A 81 -9.20 -0.98 10.19
C GLN A 81 -10.11 -1.82 11.09
N GLU A 82 -10.04 -3.15 10.99
CA GLU A 82 -10.78 -4.07 11.86
C GLU A 82 -10.29 -4.00 13.31
N GLU A 83 -8.98 -3.93 13.54
CA GLU A 83 -8.37 -3.76 14.87
C GLU A 83 -8.77 -2.44 15.56
N LEU A 84 -8.93 -1.35 14.79
CA LEU A 84 -9.29 -0.03 15.31
C LEU A 84 -10.79 0.15 15.62
N GLN A 85 -11.64 -0.81 15.23
CA GLN A 85 -13.07 -0.76 15.53
C GLN A 85 -13.43 -1.26 16.94
N TRP A 86 -12.42 -1.59 17.75
CA TRP A 86 -12.53 -2.13 19.10
C TRP A 86 -11.93 -1.17 20.12
#